data_AF-A0A7V8SXV3-F1
#
_entry.id   AF-A0A7V8SXV3-F1
#
_cell.length_a   1.000
_cell.length_b   1.000
_cell.length_c   1.000
_cell.angle_alpha   90.00
_cell.angle_beta   90.00
_cell.angle_gamma   90.00
#
_symmetry.space_group_name_H-M   'P 1'
#
loop_
_entity.id
_entity.type
_entity.pdbx_description
1 polymer ?
#
loop_
_entity_poly.entity_id
_entity_poly.type
_entity_poly.pdbx_seq_one_letter_code
_entity_poly.pdbx_strand_id
1 'polypeptide(L)'
;VWDHLGLRNGEDRDAAPELIRLAWSSRAALAIAPLQDLLNLGPEGRMNIPGRAEGNWRWRTTRQVLSASSFQWLNDLTKIANRSRIAHSPGMGVAC
;
A
#
# COMPACT_ATOMS: atom_id res chain seq x y z
N VAL A 1 3.64 0.66 -17.73
CA VAL A 1 3.79 0.07 -16.38
C VAL A 1 4.09 -1.43 -16.46
N TRP A 2 3.34 -2.18 -17.27
CA TRP A 2 3.49 -3.63 -17.42
C TRP A 2 4.87 -4.06 -17.89
N ASP A 3 5.43 -3.39 -18.90
CA ASP A 3 6.80 -3.66 -19.37
C ASP A 3 7.84 -3.46 -18.26
N HIS A 4 7.68 -2.42 -17.42
CA HIS A 4 8.57 -2.16 -16.30
C HIS A 4 8.47 -3.24 -15.21
N LEU A 5 7.27 -3.80 -15.03
CA LEU A 5 7.02 -4.91 -14.12
C LEU A 5 7.39 -6.27 -14.73
N GLY A 6 7.77 -6.33 -16.01
CA GLY A 6 8.03 -7.57 -16.74
C GLY A 6 6.78 -8.45 -16.94
N LEU A 7 5.58 -7.90 -16.72
CA LEU A 7 4.31 -8.59 -16.86
C LEU A 7 3.75 -8.32 -18.26
N ARG A 8 3.46 -9.37 -19.04
CA ARG A 8 3.07 -9.21 -20.46
C ARG A 8 1.57 -8.92 -20.66
N ASN A 9 0.73 -9.21 -19.66
CA ASN A 9 -0.73 -9.09 -19.75
C ASN A 9 -1.33 -8.62 -18.41
N GLY A 10 -0.93 -7.45 -17.91
CA GLY A 10 -1.57 -6.88 -16.72
C GLY A 10 -2.92 -6.28 -17.05
N GLU A 11 -3.92 -6.50 -16.20
CA GLU A 11 -5.21 -5.83 -16.29
C GLU A 11 -5.25 -4.58 -15.40
N ASP A 12 -6.15 -3.64 -15.66
CA ASP A 12 -6.26 -2.38 -14.88
C ASP A 12 -6.42 -2.64 -13.37
N ARG A 13 -7.13 -3.70 -13.00
CA ARG A 13 -7.33 -4.11 -11.59
C ARG A 13 -6.05 -4.59 -10.90
N ASP A 14 -5.01 -4.95 -11.66
CA ASP A 14 -3.75 -5.44 -11.11
C ASP A 14 -2.76 -4.29 -10.85
N ALA A 15 -3.05 -3.09 -11.36
CA ALA A 15 -2.09 -2.00 -11.35
C ALA A 15 -1.74 -1.55 -9.92
N ALA A 16 -2.75 -1.29 -9.07
CA ALA A 16 -2.50 -0.86 -7.70
C ALA A 16 -1.81 -1.97 -6.85
N PRO A 17 -2.27 -3.24 -6.85
CA PRO A 17 -1.56 -4.31 -6.15
C PRO A 17 -0.09 -4.47 -6.57
N GLU A 18 0.20 -4.44 -7.87
CA GLU A 18 1.57 -4.62 -8.37
C GLU A 18 2.47 -3.41 -8.07
N LEU A 19 1.94 -2.18 -8.11
CA LEU A 19 2.69 -0.99 -7.70
C LEU A 19 2.95 -0.96 -6.19
N ILE A 20 2.03 -1.45 -5.36
CA ILE A 20 2.27 -1.63 -3.93
C ILE A 20 3.38 -2.66 -3.70
N ARG A 21 3.38 -3.79 -4.42
CA ARG A 21 4.47 -4.79 -4.34
C ARG A 21 5.82 -4.19 -4.71
N LEU A 22 5.87 -3.40 -5.78
CA LEU A 22 7.08 -2.71 -6.22
C LEU A 22 7.58 -1.71 -5.16
N ALA A 23 6.67 -0.91 -4.58
CA ALA A 23 7.02 0.01 -3.51
C ALA A 23 7.58 -0.72 -2.27
N TRP A 24 6.94 -1.84 -1.88
CA TRP A 24 7.37 -2.67 -0.75
C TRP A 24 8.70 -3.39 -1.01
N SER A 25 8.99 -3.83 -2.22
CA SER A 25 10.27 -4.50 -2.53
C SER A 25 11.45 -3.53 -2.72
N SER A 26 11.18 -2.23 -2.82
CA SER A 26 12.21 -1.21 -3.01
C SER A 26 13.20 -1.13 -1.83
N ARG A 27 14.34 -0.46 -2.04
CA ARG A 27 15.32 -0.14 -0.98
C ARG A 27 14.96 1.09 -0.14
N ALA A 28 13.80 1.71 -0.39
CA ALA A 28 13.40 2.90 0.36
C ALA A 28 13.21 2.56 1.85
N ALA A 29 13.69 3.44 2.74
CA ALA A 29 13.54 3.26 4.19
C ALA A 29 12.06 3.24 4.63
N LEU A 30 11.19 3.94 3.89
CA LEU A 30 9.77 4.04 4.14
C LEU A 30 8.99 3.79 2.85
N ALA A 31 8.00 2.91 2.91
CA ALA A 31 7.03 2.67 1.85
C ALA A 31 5.63 3.02 2.39
N ILE A 32 4.89 3.84 1.64
CA ILE A 32 3.53 4.26 1.99
C ILE A 32 2.66 4.05 0.75
N ALA A 33 1.47 3.52 0.95
CA ALA A 33 0.42 3.46 -0.05
C ALA A 33 -0.83 4.19 0.46
N PRO A 34 -1.56 4.93 -0.40
CA PRO A 34 -2.91 5.38 -0.12
C PRO A 34 -3.82 4.19 0.24
N LEU A 35 -4.75 4.41 1.18
CA LEU A 35 -5.74 3.38 1.52
C LEU A 35 -6.60 3.01 0.30
N GLN A 36 -6.85 3.95 -0.61
CA GLN A 36 -7.62 3.72 -1.83
C GLN A 36 -6.96 2.72 -2.78
N ASP A 37 -5.64 2.71 -2.86
CA ASP A 37 -4.88 1.75 -3.66
C ASP A 37 -4.92 0.36 -3.01
N LEU A 38 -4.84 0.28 -1.67
CA LEU A 38 -5.00 -0.98 -0.94
C LEU A 38 -6.39 -1.60 -1.11
N LEU A 39 -7.41 -0.74 -1.22
CA LEU A 39 -8.80 -1.13 -1.49
C LEU A 39 -9.09 -1.30 -2.98
N ASN A 40 -8.10 -1.04 -3.85
CA ASN A 40 -8.17 -1.12 -5.31
C ASN A 40 -9.34 -0.32 -5.91
N LEU A 41 -9.54 0.90 -5.43
CA LEU A 41 -10.61 1.79 -5.89
C LEU A 41 -10.24 2.52 -7.18
N GLY A 42 -11.27 2.87 -7.95
CA GLY A 42 -11.15 3.70 -9.14
C GLY A 42 -11.17 5.21 -8.83
N PRO A 43 -11.53 6.04 -9.83
CA PRO A 43 -11.58 7.50 -9.70
C PRO A 43 -12.45 8.03 -8.55
N GLU A 44 -13.46 7.27 -8.10
CA GLU A 44 -14.30 7.57 -6.95
C GLU A 44 -13.52 7.59 -5.62
N GLY A 45 -12.35 6.93 -5.57
CA GLY A 45 -11.41 6.99 -4.44
C GLY A 45 -10.61 8.28 -4.35
N ARG A 46 -10.67 9.15 -5.36
CA ARG A 46 -9.77 10.30 -5.48
C ARG A 46 -10.02 11.33 -4.37
N MET A 47 -8.98 11.61 -3.59
CA MET A 47 -9.06 12.57 -2.49
C MET A 47 -9.07 14.03 -2.98
N ASN A 48 -8.27 14.36 -4.00
CA ASN A 48 -8.10 15.74 -4.46
C ASN A 48 -7.83 15.82 -5.97
N ILE A 49 -8.39 16.85 -6.61
CA ILE A 49 -8.12 17.28 -7.98
C ILE A 49 -7.56 18.71 -7.89
N PRO A 50 -6.24 18.92 -8.00
CA PRO A 50 -5.65 20.25 -7.99
C PRO A 50 -6.27 21.16 -9.04
N GLY A 51 -6.52 22.42 -8.68
CA GLY A 51 -7.17 23.41 -9.55
C GLY A 51 -8.70 23.37 -9.55
N ARG A 52 -9.33 22.37 -8.91
CA ARG A 52 -10.78 22.33 -8.70
C ARG A 52 -11.13 22.95 -7.34
N ALA A 53 -12.03 23.93 -7.32
CA ALA A 53 -12.42 24.60 -6.08
C ALA A 53 -13.31 23.73 -5.16
N GLU A 54 -14.14 22.87 -5.75
CA GLU A 54 -15.17 22.11 -5.03
C GLU A 54 -15.05 20.60 -5.24
N GLY A 55 -15.59 19.83 -4.29
CA GLY A 55 -15.70 18.37 -4.37
C GLY A 55 -14.47 17.58 -3.89
N ASN A 56 -13.38 18.26 -3.53
CA ASN A 56 -12.16 17.64 -2.97
C ASN A 56 -12.30 17.35 -1.48
N TRP A 57 -11.44 16.48 -0.95
CA TRP A 57 -11.26 16.15 0.47
C TRP A 57 -12.49 15.50 1.13
N ARG A 58 -13.36 14.90 0.32
CA ARG A 58 -14.62 14.30 0.77
C ARG A 58 -14.62 12.78 0.81
N TRP A 59 -13.60 12.14 0.24
CA TRP A 59 -13.54 10.67 0.22
C TRP A 59 -13.48 10.12 1.64
N ARG A 60 -14.31 9.11 1.91
CA ARG A 60 -14.35 8.39 3.18
C ARG A 60 -14.60 6.92 2.89
N THR A 61 -13.93 6.06 3.66
CA THR A 61 -14.24 4.63 3.69
C THR A 61 -15.38 4.36 4.68
N THR A 62 -16.11 3.27 4.44
CA THR A 62 -17.03 2.70 5.43
C THR A 62 -16.37 1.52 6.11
N ARG A 63 -16.92 1.08 7.26
CA ARG A 63 -16.43 -0.11 7.96
C ARG A 63 -16.62 -1.39 7.13
N GLN A 64 -17.63 -1.42 6.28
CA GLN A 64 -17.95 -2.54 5.40
C GLN A 64 -16.90 -2.73 4.30
N VAL A 65 -16.32 -1.64 3.79
CA VAL A 65 -15.29 -1.69 2.74
C VAL A 65 -13.90 -2.02 3.30
N LEU A 66 -13.68 -1.80 4.61
CA LEU A 66 -12.45 -2.23 5.30
C LEU A 66 -12.41 -3.76 5.40
N SER A 67 -12.05 -4.42 4.30
CA SER A 67 -11.94 -5.87 4.22
C SER A 67 -10.75 -6.38 5.04
N ALA A 68 -10.99 -7.38 5.86
CA ALA A 68 -9.92 -8.10 6.55
C ALA A 68 -8.89 -8.70 5.56
N SER A 69 -9.31 -9.08 4.36
CA SER A 69 -8.43 -9.70 3.36
C SER A 69 -7.38 -8.73 2.82
N SER A 70 -7.72 -7.47 2.53
CA SER A 70 -6.75 -6.48 2.03
C SER A 70 -5.69 -6.16 3.09
N PHE A 71 -6.10 -6.00 4.35
CA PHE A 71 -5.16 -5.76 5.44
C PHE A 71 -4.28 -6.98 5.73
N GLN A 72 -4.84 -8.19 5.64
CA GLN A 72 -4.07 -9.43 5.78
C GLN A 72 -3.03 -9.56 4.66
N TRP A 73 -3.44 -9.31 3.42
CA TRP A 73 -2.53 -9.29 2.27
C TRP A 73 -1.39 -8.27 2.45
N LEU A 74 -1.70 -7.05 2.89
CA LEU A 74 -0.67 -6.03 3.14
C LEU A 74 0.26 -6.44 4.29
N ASN A 75 -0.27 -7.09 5.34
CA ASN A 75 0.51 -7.61 6.45
C ASN A 75 1.50 -8.68 5.97
N ASP A 76 1.04 -9.62 5.14
CA ASP A 76 1.88 -10.69 4.61
C ASP A 76 2.92 -10.15 3.63
N LEU A 77 2.56 -9.21 2.76
CA LEU A 77 3.51 -8.51 1.90
C LEU A 77 4.56 -7.76 2.73
N THR A 78 4.16 -7.12 3.84
CA THR A 78 5.06 -6.41 4.75
C THR A 78 6.09 -7.36 5.39
N LYS A 79 5.67 -8.58 5.75
CA LYS A 79 6.59 -9.62 6.25
C LYS A 79 7.55 -10.10 5.16
N ILE A 80 7.02 -10.47 3.99
CA ILE A 80 7.81 -10.98 2.85
C ILE A 80 8.85 -9.96 2.39
N ALA A 81 8.50 -8.68 2.39
CA ALA A 81 9.39 -7.58 2.03
C ALA A 81 10.40 -7.20 3.13
N ASN A 82 10.45 -7.95 4.25
CA ASN A 82 11.29 -7.64 5.42
C ASN A 82 11.07 -6.22 5.98
N ARG A 83 9.83 -5.74 5.92
CA ARG A 83 9.40 -4.43 6.46
C ARG A 83 8.61 -4.56 7.76
N SER A 84 8.38 -5.78 8.26
CA SER A 84 7.85 -6.00 9.60
C SER A 84 8.92 -5.67 10.64
N ARG A 85 8.52 -5.01 11.74
CA ARG A 85 9.42 -4.81 12.89
C ARG A 85 10.02 -6.15 13.30
N ILE A 86 11.35 -6.21 13.38
CA ILE A 86 12.00 -7.23 14.20
C ILE A 86 11.57 -6.91 15.64
N ALA A 87 10.86 -7.84 16.29
CA ALA A 87 10.61 -7.71 17.71
C ALA A 87 11.98 -7.55 18.37
N HIS A 88 12.21 -6.41 19.04
CA HIS A 88 13.41 -6.24 19.84
C HIS A 88 13.31 -7.28 20.96
N SER A 89 14.13 -8.32 20.92
CA SER A 89 14.26 -9.24 22.06
C SER A 89 14.71 -8.41 23.27
N PRO A 90 13.97 -8.41 24.39
CA PRO A 90 14.45 -7.78 25.60
C PRO A 90 15.57 -8.67 26.16
N GLY A 91 16.83 -8.31 25.92
CA GLY A 91 17.95 -8.97 26.58
C GLY A 91 19.18 -9.16 25.71
N MET A 92 19.94 -8.09 25.51
CA MET A 92 21.40 -8.17 25.69
C MET A 92 21.86 -6.76 26.02
N GLY A 93 22.15 -6.54 27.31
CA GLY A 93 22.63 -5.26 27.82
C GLY A 93 23.91 -4.87 27.09
N VAL A 94 23.91 -3.67 26.52
CA VAL A 94 25.14 -3.00 26.15
C VAL A 94 25.76 -2.53 27.46
N ALA A 95 26.84 -3.19 27.87
CA ALA A 95 27.68 -2.68 28.95
C ALA A 95 28.24 -1.31 28.52
N CYS A 96 28.24 -0.37 29.47
CA CYS A 96 28.67 1.01 29.33
C CYS A 96 30.07 1.16 28.71
#